data_AF-A0A9P1K1K0-F1
#
_entry.id   AF-A0A9P1K1K0-F1
#
_cell.length_a   1.000
_cell.length_b   1.000
_cell.length_c   1.000
_cell.angle_alpha   90.00
_cell.angle_beta   90.00
_cell.angle_gamma   90.00
#
_symmetry.space_group_name_H-M   'P 1'
#
loop_
_entity.id
_entity.type
_entity.pdbx_description
1 polymer ?
#
loop_
_entity_poly.entity_id
_entity_poly.type
_entity_poly.pdbx_seq_one_letter_code
_entity_poly.pdbx_strand_id
1 'polypeptide(L)'
;MAQPELLKAAPRRSKKAVAQAKRLLELVATIHNAAEAGRKPTLARIGRQLERQGVRTATGAKTWAPSSVKSLLDRAREQGLLDGLPSSAME
;
A
#
# COMPACT_ATOMS: atom_id res chain seq x y z
N MET A 1 14.09 -26.20 34.69
CA MET A 1 14.85 -25.06 34.15
C MET A 1 14.40 -24.84 32.72
N ALA A 2 13.55 -23.85 32.46
CA ALA A 2 13.02 -23.56 31.12
C ALA A 2 13.72 -22.31 30.57
N GLN A 3 14.27 -22.41 29.36
CA GLN A 3 15.04 -21.36 28.71
C GLN A 3 14.10 -20.21 28.26
N PRO A 4 14.36 -18.95 28.65
CA PRO A 4 13.51 -17.79 28.31
C PRO A 4 13.79 -17.20 26.91
N GLU A 5 14.40 -17.94 25.98
CA GLU A 5 14.97 -17.36 24.75
C GLU A 5 14.06 -17.47 23.50
N LEU A 6 12.83 -17.99 23.67
CA LEU A 6 11.90 -18.23 22.56
C LEU A 6 10.69 -17.29 22.53
N LEU A 7 10.85 -16.08 23.03
CA LEU A 7 10.02 -14.94 22.61
C LEU A 7 10.89 -14.04 21.73
N LYS A 8 11.27 -14.54 20.54
CA LYS A 8 11.70 -13.70 19.43
C LYS A 8 10.53 -12.77 19.11
N ALA A 9 10.54 -11.62 19.76
CA ALA A 9 9.64 -10.52 19.51
C ALA A 9 9.49 -10.38 18.00
N ALA A 10 8.25 -10.53 17.53
CA ALA A 10 7.88 -10.28 16.14
C ALA A 10 8.65 -9.05 15.66
N PRO A 11 9.30 -9.09 14.47
CA PRO A 11 10.14 -8.00 14.02
C PRO A 11 9.30 -6.73 14.12
N ARG A 12 9.63 -5.86 15.09
CA ARG A 12 8.97 -4.58 15.30
C ARG A 12 9.08 -3.89 13.96
N ARG A 13 8.01 -3.88 13.14
CA ARG A 13 8.04 -3.28 11.80
C ARG A 13 8.68 -1.93 11.97
N SER A 14 9.89 -1.75 11.44
CA SER A 14 10.65 -0.53 11.64
C SER A 14 9.74 0.65 11.29
N LYS A 15 9.79 1.76 12.04
CA LYS A 15 8.93 2.93 11.79
C LYS A 15 8.90 3.34 10.31
N LYS A 16 10.02 3.15 9.60
CA LYS A 16 10.17 3.31 8.15
C LYS A 16 9.26 2.40 7.31
N ALA A 17 9.11 1.12 7.66
CA ALA A 17 8.24 0.18 6.96
C ALA A 17 6.76 0.51 7.17
N VAL A 18 6.39 0.99 8.36
CA VAL A 18 5.02 1.46 8.65
C VAL A 18 4.71 2.72 7.84
N ALA A 19 5.62 3.70 7.83
CA ALA A 19 5.48 4.92 7.03
C ALA A 19 5.45 4.63 5.52
N GLN A 20 6.29 3.71 5.04
CA GLN A 20 6.27 3.28 3.64
C GLN A 20 4.94 2.60 3.28
N ALA A 21 4.43 1.73 4.16
CA ALA A 21 3.12 1.10 3.95
C ALA A 21 2.01 2.15 3.89
N LYS A 22 1.98 3.14 4.79
CA LYS A 22 0.99 4.23 4.75
C LYS A 22 1.07 5.01 3.43
N ARG A 23 2.28 5.41 3.02
CA ARG A 23 2.50 6.13 1.74
C ARG A 23 2.04 5.31 0.53
N LEU A 24 2.23 3.99 0.55
CA LEU A 24 1.73 3.09 -0.51
C LEU A 24 0.20 3.06 -0.57
N LEU A 25 -0.47 3.01 0.59
CA LEU A 25 -1.93 3.05 0.67
C LEU A 25 -2.48 4.37 0.14
N GLU A 26 -1.88 5.49 0.54
CA GLU A 26 -2.25 6.82 0.06
C GLU A 26 -2.08 6.92 -1.46
N LEU A 27 -0.95 6.44 -2.00
CA LEU A 27 -0.70 6.50 -3.43
C LEU A 27 -1.68 5.63 -4.24
N VAL A 28 -1.95 4.41 -3.77
CA VAL A 28 -2.94 3.51 -4.41
C VAL A 28 -4.33 4.12 -4.35
N ALA A 29 -4.71 4.74 -3.23
CA ALA A 29 -5.97 5.45 -3.10
C ALA A 29 -6.05 6.63 -4.08
N THR A 30 -5.02 7.45 -4.19
CA THR A 30 -4.97 8.56 -5.16
C THR A 30 -5.08 8.06 -6.59
N ILE A 31 -4.35 7.00 -6.98
CA ILE A 31 -4.45 6.40 -8.32
C ILE A 31 -5.86 5.83 -8.56
N HIS A 32 -6.48 5.23 -7.54
CA HIS A 32 -7.84 4.71 -7.64
C HIS A 32 -8.87 5.83 -7.78
N ASN A 33 -8.78 6.89 -6.97
CA ASN A 33 -9.67 8.05 -7.00
C ASN A 33 -9.51 8.89 -8.28
N ALA A 34 -8.29 8.98 -8.82
CA ALA A 34 -8.00 9.67 -10.08
C ALA A 34 -8.45 8.88 -11.32
N ALA A 35 -8.88 7.62 -11.18
CA ALA A 35 -9.46 6.89 -12.29
C ALA A 35 -10.86 7.45 -12.58
N GLU A 36 -10.96 8.14 -13.72
CA GLU A 36 -12.16 8.72 -14.36
C GLU A 36 -13.49 8.27 -13.75
N ALA A 37 -14.25 9.25 -13.25
CA ALA A 37 -15.56 9.10 -12.63
C ALA A 37 -16.48 8.19 -13.46
N GLY A 38 -16.60 6.93 -13.03
CA GLY A 38 -17.43 5.92 -13.69
C GLY A 38 -16.72 4.63 -14.07
N ARG A 39 -15.38 4.56 -14.05
CA ARG A 39 -14.65 3.33 -14.37
C ARG A 39 -13.67 2.91 -13.27
N LYS A 40 -14.03 1.87 -12.53
CA LYS A 40 -13.12 1.23 -11.55
C LYS A 40 -11.84 0.78 -12.25
N PRO A 41 -10.66 1.30 -11.87
CA PRO A 41 -9.41 0.92 -12.48
C PRO A 41 -9.12 -0.56 -12.17
N THR A 42 -8.68 -1.31 -13.18
CA THR A 42 -8.29 -2.71 -12.97
C THR A 42 -7.02 -2.80 -12.13
N LEU A 43 -6.91 -3.85 -11.30
CA LEU A 43 -5.75 -4.09 -10.43
C LEU A 43 -4.42 -4.05 -11.21
N ALA A 44 -4.40 -4.63 -12.41
CA ALA A 44 -3.24 -4.61 -13.30
C ALA A 44 -2.87 -3.19 -13.78
N ARG A 45 -3.86 -2.31 -13.99
CA ARG A 45 -3.63 -0.91 -14.39
C ARG A 45 -3.04 -0.09 -13.25
N ILE A 46 -3.53 -0.28 -12.03
CA ILE A 46 -2.96 0.36 -10.84
C ILE A 46 -1.53 -0.14 -10.61
N GLY A 47 -1.28 -1.44 -10.73
CA GLY A 47 0.06 -2.04 -10.65
C GLY A 47 1.04 -1.39 -11.64
N ARG A 48 0.68 -1.31 -12.92
CA ARG A 48 1.50 -0.63 -13.94
C ARG A 48 1.74 0.84 -13.63
N GLN A 49 0.77 1.53 -13.04
CA GLN A 49 0.93 2.93 -12.66
C GLN A 49 1.91 3.10 -11.49
N LEU A 50 1.89 2.20 -10.50
CA LEU A 50 2.87 2.16 -9.42
C LEU A 50 4.28 1.90 -9.96
N GLU A 51 4.42 0.95 -10.89
CA GLU A 51 5.70 0.65 -11.55
C GLU A 51 6.24 1.88 -12.31
N ARG A 52 5.37 2.59 -13.04
CA ARG A 52 5.72 3.84 -13.75
C ARG A 52 6.17 4.97 -12.82
N GLN A 53 5.61 5.05 -11.62
CA GLN A 53 6.04 6.03 -10.61
C GLN A 53 7.34 5.63 -9.89
N GLY A 54 7.96 4.50 -10.25
CA GLY A 54 9.19 4.01 -9.62
C GLY A 54 8.96 3.41 -8.23
N VAL A 55 7.70 3.13 -7.88
CA VAL A 55 7.33 2.64 -6.55
C VAL A 55 7.59 1.15 -6.47
N ARG A 56 8.52 0.76 -5.61
CA ARG A 56 8.84 -0.65 -5.35
C ARG A 56 7.86 -1.23 -4.35
N THR A 57 7.60 -2.53 -4.47
CA THR A 57 6.81 -3.27 -3.48
C THR A 57 7.49 -3.26 -2.11
N ALA A 58 6.73 -3.56 -1.06
CA ALA A 58 7.27 -3.67 0.30
C ALA A 58 8.38 -4.74 0.43
N THR A 59 8.41 -5.72 -0.48
CA THR A 59 9.46 -6.76 -0.56
C THR A 59 10.64 -6.36 -1.46
N GLY A 60 10.61 -5.17 -2.07
CA GLY A 60 11.66 -4.67 -2.95
C GLY A 60 11.54 -5.11 -4.41
N ALA A 61 10.51 -5.89 -4.77
CA ALA A 61 10.23 -6.24 -6.16
C ALA A 61 9.87 -4.98 -6.99
N LYS A 62 10.38 -4.95 -8.23
CA LYS A 62 10.11 -3.89 -9.20
C LYS A 62 8.70 -3.96 -9.78
N THR A 63 8.12 -5.15 -9.82
CA THR A 63 6.81 -5.39 -10.44
C THR A 63 5.72 -5.55 -9.39
N TRP A 64 4.51 -5.09 -9.71
CA TRP A 64 3.35 -5.20 -8.84
C TRP A 64 2.42 -6.32 -9.31
N ALA A 65 2.35 -7.40 -8.53
CA ALA A 65 1.36 -8.44 -8.77
C ALA A 65 -0.06 -7.93 -8.47
N PRO A 66 -1.09 -8.33 -9.24
CA PRO A 66 -2.46 -7.88 -9.03
C PRO A 66 -2.97 -8.22 -7.62
N SER A 67 -2.54 -9.32 -7.03
CA SER A 67 -2.86 -9.70 -5.65
C SER A 67 -2.25 -8.73 -4.62
N SER A 68 -1.05 -8.22 -4.86
CA SER A 68 -0.43 -7.20 -3.98
C SER A 68 -1.19 -5.88 -4.05
N VAL A 69 -1.60 -5.48 -5.25
CA VAL A 69 -2.44 -4.28 -5.45
C VAL A 69 -3.78 -4.44 -4.74
N LYS A 70 -4.41 -5.62 -4.84
CA LYS A 70 -5.66 -5.91 -4.13
C LYS A 70 -5.51 -5.77 -2.62
N SER A 71 -4.45 -6.31 -2.03
CA SER A 71 -4.19 -6.18 -0.59
C SER A 71 -3.94 -4.73 -0.16
N LEU A 72 -3.36 -3.89 -1.03
CA LEU A 72 -3.24 -2.46 -0.75
C LEU A 72 -4.57 -1.73 -0.84
N LEU A 73 -5.41 -2.04 -1.83
CA LEU A 73 -6.74 -1.46 -1.93
C LEU A 73 -7.64 -1.87 -0.77
N ASP A 74 -7.61 -3.15 -0.40
CA ASP A 74 -8.34 -3.68 0.75
C ASP A 74 -7.95 -2.91 2.03
N ARG A 75 -6.65 -2.78 2.30
CA ARG A 75 -6.17 -1.96 3.41
C ARG A 75 -6.51 -0.48 3.29
N ALA A 76 -6.47 0.09 2.08
CA ALA A 76 -6.85 1.48 1.87
C ALA A 76 -8.35 1.69 2.14
N ARG A 77 -9.19 0.70 1.82
CA ARG A 77 -10.62 0.67 2.15
C ARG A 77 -10.84 0.58 3.65
N GLU A 78 -10.15 -0.33 4.34
CA GLU A 78 -10.20 -0.47 5.80
C GLU A 78 -9.75 0.80 6.52
N GLN A 79 -8.88 1.60 5.90
CA GLN A 79 -8.44 2.91 6.39
C GLN A 79 -9.35 4.07 5.94
N GLY A 80 -10.40 3.81 5.16
CA GLY A 80 -11.31 4.85 4.66
C GLY A 80 -10.75 5.75 3.56
N LEU A 81 -9.64 5.38 2.92
CA LEU A 81 -8.96 6.21 1.91
C LEU A 81 -9.62 6.17 0.52
N LEU A 82 -10.48 5.18 0.25
CA LEU A 82 -11.09 4.96 -1.07
C LEU A 82 -12.42 5.69 -1.28
N ASP A 83 -12.93 6.42 -0.28
CA ASP A 83 -14.27 7.04 -0.30
C ASP A 83 -14.24 8.58 -0.15
N GLY A 84 -13.11 9.20 -0.50
CA GLY A 84 -13.04 10.65 -0.65
C GLY A 84 -12.50 11.39 0.57
N LEU A 85 -11.19 11.43 0.68
CA LEU A 85 -10.51 12.66 1.05
C LEU A 85 -9.40 12.88 0.02
N PRO A 86 -9.39 14.00 -0.71
CA PRO A 86 -8.24 14.37 -1.50
C PRO A 86 -7.08 14.54 -0.52
N SER A 87 -6.16 13.57 -0.47
CA SER A 87 -4.89 13.69 0.24
C SER A 87 -3.98 14.66 -0.53
N SER A 88 -4.42 15.92 -0.60
CA SER A 88 -3.55 17.08 -0.75
C SER A 88 -3.01 17.53 0.60
N ALA A 89 -3.16 16.71 1.66
CA ALA A 89 -2.60 16.94 2.99
C ALA A 89 -1.13 16.50 3.02
N MET A 90 -0.30 17.15 2.22
CA MET A 90 1.15 17.21 2.36
C MET A 90 1.67 18.40 1.54
N GLU A 91 1.33 19.61 1.99
CA GLU A 91 2.27 20.75 1.91
C GLU A 91 3.33 20.59 3.01
#